data_AF-A0A3M1LFN5-F1
#
_entry.id   AF-A0A3M1LFN5-F1
#
_cell.length_a   1.000
_cell.length_b   1.000
_cell.length_c   1.000
_cell.angle_alpha   90.00
_cell.angle_beta   90.00
_cell.angle_gamma   90.00
#
_symmetry.space_group_name_H-M   'P 1'
#
loop_
_entity.id
_entity.type
_entity.pdbx_description
1 polymer ?
#
loop_
_entity_poly.entity_id
_entity_poly.type
_entity_poly.pdbx_seq_one_letter_code
_entity_poly.pdbx_strand_id
1 'polypeptide(L)'
;CKIANRYTRHAIENSYTIGKGLLIPSLLDYVDDDMLELQRAIDIIETMPNFHLLIPETQTNFVYMKDNSIFAVKGRIVKFGRYAKAGSIAKDASKHVADALLTASRYSNFRSAINIRYDEEIIKIAKELGMKIQSYDRSKEPKELKDKEGMSIKWGIEQSFANDKPDIVYHKGDLGKEPMIIIFGKEPMDVINKIEKILSTLQIDPNNSLP
;
A
#
# COMPACT_ATOMS: atom_id res chain seq x y z
N CYS A 1 9.94 -14.51 -12.28
CA CYS A 1 8.86 -14.00 -11.41
C CYS A 1 8.31 -15.16 -10.57
N LYS A 2 8.18 -15.04 -9.23
CA LYS A 2 7.73 -16.15 -8.36
C LYS A 2 6.28 -16.55 -8.59
N ILE A 3 5.45 -15.63 -9.06
CA ILE A 3 4.07 -15.92 -9.49
C ILE A 3 4.10 -16.78 -10.73
N ALA A 4 4.85 -16.41 -11.78
CA ALA A 4 4.99 -17.22 -12.99
C ALA A 4 5.43 -18.67 -12.68
N ASN A 5 6.41 -18.88 -11.79
CA ASN A 5 6.82 -20.24 -11.40
C ASN A 5 5.74 -20.99 -10.62
N ARG A 6 4.99 -20.30 -9.75
CA ARG A 6 3.84 -20.88 -9.03
C ARG A 6 2.70 -21.20 -10.01
N TYR A 7 2.52 -20.37 -11.02
CA TYR A 7 1.57 -20.48 -12.12
C TYR A 7 1.87 -21.71 -12.96
N THR A 8 3.11 -21.83 -13.45
CA THR A 8 3.57 -22.99 -14.22
C THR A 8 3.39 -24.27 -13.41
N ARG A 9 3.78 -24.26 -12.13
CA ARG A 9 3.65 -25.42 -11.26
C ARG A 9 2.19 -25.83 -11.04
N HIS A 10 1.33 -24.88 -10.70
CA HIS A 10 -0.09 -25.16 -10.44
C HIS A 10 -0.84 -25.58 -11.72
N ALA A 11 -0.53 -24.97 -12.86
CA ALA A 11 -1.14 -25.30 -14.15
C ALA A 11 -0.74 -26.71 -14.61
N ILE A 12 0.47 -27.16 -14.29
CA ILE A 12 0.89 -28.56 -14.48
C ILE A 12 0.12 -29.47 -13.52
N GLU A 13 0.07 -29.13 -12.22
CA GLU A 13 -0.61 -29.92 -11.18
C GLU A 13 -2.13 -30.08 -11.42
N ASN A 14 -2.79 -29.09 -12.04
CA ASN A 14 -4.24 -29.08 -12.28
C ASN A 14 -4.60 -29.15 -13.77
N SER A 15 -3.68 -29.68 -14.57
CA SER A 15 -3.94 -29.96 -15.97
C SER A 15 -5.00 -31.05 -16.13
N TYR A 16 -5.93 -30.86 -17.08
CA TYR A 16 -6.93 -31.88 -17.42
C TYR A 16 -6.52 -32.63 -18.69
N THR A 17 -6.92 -33.90 -18.76
CA THR A 17 -6.57 -34.76 -19.89
C THR A 17 -7.69 -34.70 -20.93
N ILE A 18 -7.39 -34.24 -22.15
CA ILE A 18 -8.31 -34.34 -23.28
C ILE A 18 -7.81 -35.42 -24.25
N GLY A 19 -8.62 -36.44 -24.50
CA GLY A 19 -8.29 -37.54 -25.40
C GLY A 19 -7.16 -38.46 -24.88
N LYS A 20 -6.37 -39.05 -25.80
CA LYS A 20 -5.31 -40.02 -25.49
C LYS A 20 -4.03 -39.36 -24.94
N GLY A 21 -4.13 -38.66 -23.82
CA GLY A 21 -3.00 -38.35 -22.95
C GLY A 21 -2.34 -36.98 -23.10
N LEU A 22 -2.96 -36.01 -23.79
CA LEU A 22 -2.47 -34.63 -23.78
C LEU A 22 -3.00 -33.90 -22.54
N LEU A 23 -2.09 -33.50 -21.65
CA LEU A 23 -2.41 -32.68 -20.48
C LEU A 23 -2.50 -31.21 -20.93
N ILE A 24 -3.68 -30.62 -20.79
CA ILE A 24 -3.90 -29.19 -21.03
C ILE A 24 -3.86 -28.51 -19.66
N PRO A 25 -2.88 -27.64 -19.41
CA PRO A 25 -2.84 -26.85 -18.19
C PRO A 25 -4.13 -26.02 -18.06
N SER A 26 -4.89 -26.19 -16.96
CA SER A 26 -6.04 -25.33 -16.69
C SER A 26 -5.52 -23.92 -16.36
N LEU A 27 -5.66 -23.00 -17.31
CA LEU A 27 -5.32 -21.60 -17.12
C LEU A 27 -6.47 -20.80 -16.47
N LEU A 28 -7.69 -21.35 -16.46
CA LEU A 28 -8.88 -20.64 -16.00
C LEU A 28 -9.03 -20.60 -14.47
N ASP A 29 -8.41 -21.54 -13.74
CA ASP A 29 -8.69 -21.74 -12.31
C ASP A 29 -7.72 -20.99 -11.37
N TYR A 30 -6.75 -20.21 -11.88
CA TYR A 30 -5.63 -19.70 -11.05
C TYR A 30 -5.16 -18.26 -11.28
N VAL A 31 -5.94 -17.40 -11.94
CA VAL A 31 -5.86 -16.00 -11.54
C VAL A 31 -6.72 -15.92 -10.29
N ASP A 32 -6.11 -15.85 -9.12
CA ASP A 32 -6.80 -15.34 -7.94
C ASP A 32 -7.13 -13.87 -8.28
N ASP A 33 -8.28 -13.68 -8.94
CA ASP A 33 -8.74 -12.40 -9.49
C ASP A 33 -8.69 -11.31 -8.41
N ASP A 34 -8.83 -11.72 -7.16
CA ASP A 34 -8.80 -10.88 -5.98
C ASP A 34 -7.49 -10.10 -5.78
N MET A 35 -6.38 -10.61 -6.33
CA MET A 35 -5.04 -10.06 -6.15
C MET A 35 -4.52 -9.30 -7.37
N LEU A 36 -5.21 -9.40 -8.51
CA LEU A 36 -4.73 -8.91 -9.80
C LEU A 36 -4.55 -7.40 -9.82
N GLU A 37 -5.48 -6.64 -9.26
CA GLU A 37 -5.42 -5.19 -9.21
C GLU A 37 -4.27 -4.69 -8.33
N LEU A 38 -4.05 -5.35 -7.19
CA LEU A 38 -2.93 -5.02 -6.31
C LEU A 38 -1.59 -5.39 -6.96
N GLN A 39 -1.51 -6.52 -7.67
CA GLN A 39 -0.29 -6.91 -8.38
C GLN A 39 0.07 -5.91 -9.48
N ARG A 40 -0.90 -5.49 -10.30
CA ARG A 40 -0.68 -4.46 -11.32
C ARG A 40 -0.14 -3.16 -10.72
N ALA A 41 -0.70 -2.74 -9.59
CA ALA A 41 -0.26 -1.53 -8.90
C ALA A 41 1.16 -1.68 -8.32
N ILE A 42 1.52 -2.86 -7.83
CA ILE A 42 2.89 -3.17 -7.38
C ILE A 42 3.88 -3.17 -8.54
N ASP A 43 3.52 -3.75 -9.68
CA ASP A 43 4.39 -3.78 -10.88
C ASP A 43 4.71 -2.36 -11.36
N ILE A 44 3.72 -1.45 -11.27
CA ILE A 44 3.94 -0.02 -11.53
C ILE A 44 4.91 0.56 -10.49
N ILE A 45 4.71 0.33 -9.19
CA ILE A 45 5.62 0.84 -8.15
C ILE A 45 7.07 0.37 -8.34
N GLU A 46 7.30 -0.90 -8.68
CA GLU A 46 8.65 -1.44 -8.87
C GLU A 46 9.39 -0.78 -10.05
N THR A 47 8.64 -0.26 -11.03
CA THR A 47 9.18 0.42 -12.21
C THR A 47 9.04 1.95 -12.15
N MET A 48 8.37 2.47 -11.12
CA MET A 48 8.09 3.90 -10.96
C MET A 48 9.37 4.65 -10.58
N PRO A 49 9.82 5.62 -11.41
CA PRO A 49 11.00 6.42 -11.10
C PRO A 49 10.87 7.11 -9.75
N ASN A 50 11.94 7.08 -8.97
CA ASN A 50 12.06 7.81 -7.71
C ASN A 50 11.09 7.39 -6.59
N PHE A 51 10.31 6.31 -6.74
CA PHE A 51 9.47 5.79 -5.65
C PHE A 51 10.29 5.44 -4.39
N HIS A 52 11.55 5.03 -4.56
CA HIS A 52 12.47 4.77 -3.44
C HIS A 52 12.62 5.97 -2.48
N LEU A 53 12.41 7.20 -2.95
CA LEU A 53 12.44 8.41 -2.13
C LEU A 53 11.26 8.49 -1.16
N LEU A 54 10.15 7.81 -1.46
CA LEU A 54 8.94 7.77 -0.62
C LEU A 54 8.98 6.65 0.43
N ILE A 55 9.96 5.75 0.39
CA ILE A 55 9.99 4.59 1.29
C ILE A 55 10.53 5.00 2.67
N PRO A 56 9.76 4.78 3.77
CA PRO A 56 10.19 5.06 5.14
C PRO A 56 11.23 4.05 5.64
N GLU A 57 11.84 4.32 6.80
CA GLU A 57 12.75 3.37 7.49
C GLU A 57 12.02 2.05 7.79
N THR A 58 10.78 2.15 8.24
CA THR A 58 9.91 1.00 8.48
C THR A 58 9.40 0.33 7.19
N GLN A 59 9.80 0.79 6.00
CA GLN A 59 9.40 0.26 4.69
C GLN A 59 7.90 0.48 4.38
N THR A 60 7.57 0.39 3.09
CA THR A 60 6.22 0.63 2.59
C THR A 60 5.43 -0.66 2.50
N ASN A 61 4.15 -0.64 2.83
CA ASN A 61 3.21 -1.70 2.54
C ASN A 61 2.02 -1.15 1.77
N PHE A 62 1.52 -1.94 0.83
CA PHE A 62 0.41 -1.59 -0.04
C PHE A 62 -0.68 -2.63 0.13
N VAL A 63 -1.87 -2.18 0.49
CA VAL A 63 -2.98 -3.02 0.92
C VAL A 63 -4.18 -2.84 0.00
N TYR A 64 -4.90 -3.93 -0.27
CA TYR A 64 -6.16 -3.95 -1.01
C TYR A 64 -7.19 -4.83 -0.31
N MET A 65 -8.43 -4.37 -0.22
CA MET A 65 -9.57 -5.08 0.34
C MET A 65 -10.53 -5.47 -0.78
N LYS A 66 -10.66 -6.78 -1.02
CA LYS A 66 -11.58 -7.37 -2.01
C LYS A 66 -12.24 -8.60 -1.38
N ASP A 67 -13.57 -8.69 -1.54
CA ASP A 67 -14.40 -9.80 -1.05
C ASP A 67 -14.14 -10.22 0.40
N ASN A 68 -14.15 -9.22 1.31
CA ASN A 68 -13.89 -9.34 2.74
C ASN A 68 -12.48 -9.86 3.11
N SER A 69 -11.61 -10.06 2.13
CA SER A 69 -10.21 -10.40 2.31
C SER A 69 -9.34 -9.15 2.19
N ILE A 70 -8.27 -9.10 2.98
CA ILE A 70 -7.25 -8.05 2.86
C ILE A 70 -5.97 -8.66 2.34
N PHE A 71 -5.50 -8.14 1.22
CA PHE A 71 -4.26 -8.51 0.58
C PHE A 71 -3.22 -7.43 0.80
N ALA A 72 -1.99 -7.84 1.06
CA ALA A 72 -0.87 -6.92 1.29
C ALA A 72 0.46 -7.52 0.84
N VAL A 73 1.51 -6.71 0.79
CA VAL A 73 2.86 -7.16 0.41
C VAL A 73 3.56 -7.82 1.59
N LYS A 74 3.67 -9.14 1.57
CA LYS A 74 4.48 -9.91 2.53
C LYS A 74 5.95 -9.62 2.31
N GLY A 75 6.62 -9.14 3.36
CA GLY A 75 8.01 -8.66 3.27
C GLY A 75 8.14 -7.20 2.83
N ARG A 76 7.01 -6.49 2.62
CA ARG A 76 6.92 -5.06 2.31
C ARG A 76 7.58 -4.69 0.96
N ILE A 77 7.50 -3.40 0.65
CA ILE A 77 8.16 -2.73 -0.46
C ILE A 77 9.34 -1.96 0.13
N VAL A 78 10.55 -2.31 -0.33
CA VAL A 78 11.81 -1.84 0.23
C VAL A 78 12.62 -1.07 -0.81
N LYS A 79 13.56 -0.23 -0.34
CA LYS A 79 14.54 0.41 -1.22
C LYS A 79 15.50 -0.65 -1.77
N PHE A 80 15.73 -0.62 -3.07
CA PHE A 80 16.71 -1.44 -3.77
C PHE A 80 17.55 -0.52 -4.66
N GLY A 81 18.58 0.09 -4.06
CA GLY A 81 19.29 1.22 -4.66
C GLY A 81 18.31 2.38 -4.90
N ARG A 82 18.18 2.78 -6.17
CA ARG A 82 17.26 3.85 -6.61
C ARG A 82 15.92 3.34 -7.14
N TYR A 83 15.61 2.07 -6.86
CA TYR A 83 14.36 1.44 -7.23
C TYR A 83 13.64 0.93 -5.99
N ALA A 84 12.38 0.52 -6.16
CA ALA A 84 11.60 -0.17 -5.16
C ALA A 84 11.52 -1.66 -5.48
N LYS A 85 11.54 -2.51 -4.46
CA LYS A 85 11.31 -3.95 -4.63
C LYS A 85 10.23 -4.42 -3.66
N ALA A 86 9.22 -5.09 -4.19
CA ALA A 86 8.14 -5.69 -3.44
C ALA A 86 8.43 -7.16 -3.13
N GLY A 87 8.00 -7.59 -1.94
CA GLY A 87 7.80 -9.01 -1.66
C GLY A 87 6.58 -9.60 -2.39
N SER A 88 6.14 -10.79 -1.99
CA SER A 88 4.96 -11.42 -2.58
C SER A 88 3.68 -10.92 -1.93
N ILE A 89 2.57 -10.83 -2.68
CA ILE A 89 1.27 -10.56 -2.07
C ILE A 89 0.80 -11.78 -1.27
N ALA A 90 0.19 -11.55 -0.10
CA ALA A 90 -0.49 -12.56 0.70
C ALA A 90 -1.65 -11.93 1.48
N LYS A 91 -2.61 -12.76 1.92
CA LYS A 91 -3.67 -12.33 2.85
C LYS A 91 -3.06 -11.96 4.21
N ASP A 92 -3.61 -10.92 4.83
CA ASP A 92 -3.29 -10.45 6.19
C ASP A 92 -1.79 -10.18 6.45
N ALA A 93 -1.04 -9.84 5.40
CA ALA A 93 0.41 -9.63 5.47
C ALA A 93 0.84 -8.24 5.97
N SER A 94 -0.13 -7.38 6.32
CA SER A 94 0.08 -6.05 6.88
C SER A 94 -0.93 -5.79 7.98
N LYS A 95 -0.49 -5.59 9.21
CA LYS A 95 -1.40 -5.23 10.32
C LYS A 95 -1.73 -3.74 10.33
N HIS A 96 -0.69 -2.89 10.35
CA HIS A 96 -0.85 -1.44 10.53
C HIS A 96 -1.64 -0.76 9.40
N VAL A 97 -1.26 -1.01 8.14
CA VAL A 97 -1.94 -0.37 6.99
C VAL A 97 -3.32 -1.00 6.76
N ALA A 98 -3.50 -2.29 7.05
CA ALA A 98 -4.81 -2.92 7.01
C ALA A 98 -5.75 -2.36 8.08
N ASP A 99 -5.28 -2.18 9.33
CA ASP A 99 -6.06 -1.55 10.39
C ASP A 99 -6.46 -0.12 10.01
N ALA A 100 -5.56 0.64 9.37
CA ALA A 100 -5.89 1.97 8.85
C ALA A 100 -6.99 1.91 7.78
N LEU A 101 -6.83 1.03 6.78
CA LEU A 101 -7.80 0.85 5.70
C LEU A 101 -9.17 0.40 6.21
N LEU A 102 -9.21 -0.62 7.08
CA LEU A 102 -10.43 -1.13 7.72
C LEU A 102 -11.15 -0.05 8.52
N THR A 103 -10.38 0.81 9.18
CA THR A 103 -10.96 1.92 9.95
C THR A 103 -11.55 2.97 9.02
N ALA A 104 -10.81 3.37 7.98
CA ALA A 104 -11.22 4.37 7.00
C ALA A 104 -12.42 3.91 6.13
N SER A 105 -12.52 2.61 5.82
CA SER A 105 -13.61 2.04 5.01
C SER A 105 -14.97 2.09 5.71
N ARG A 106 -15.02 2.33 7.03
CA ARG A 106 -16.28 2.58 7.76
C ARG A 106 -16.89 3.94 7.45
N TYR A 107 -16.10 4.89 6.93
CA TYR A 107 -16.51 6.27 6.66
C TYR A 107 -16.52 6.61 5.16
N SER A 108 -15.89 5.77 4.34
CA SER A 108 -15.62 6.00 2.93
C SER A 108 -15.74 4.69 2.14
N ASN A 109 -15.71 4.76 0.82
CA ASN A 109 -15.63 3.57 -0.04
C ASN A 109 -14.18 3.21 -0.41
N PHE A 110 -13.21 3.56 0.44
CA PHE A 110 -11.83 3.19 0.22
C PHE A 110 -11.62 1.69 0.39
N ARG A 111 -10.92 1.09 -0.57
CA ARG A 111 -10.52 -0.33 -0.55
C ARG A 111 -9.03 -0.52 -0.68
N SER A 112 -8.24 0.55 -0.83
CA SER A 112 -6.79 0.45 -0.90
C SER A 112 -6.10 1.54 -0.09
N ALA A 113 -4.93 1.20 0.45
CA ALA A 113 -4.10 2.13 1.18
C ALA A 113 -2.61 1.78 1.06
N ILE A 114 -1.75 2.79 1.04
CA ILE A 114 -0.29 2.65 1.07
C ILE A 114 0.31 3.60 2.11
N ASN A 115 1.35 3.15 2.81
CA ASN A 115 2.14 4.03 3.68
C ASN A 115 3.42 4.49 2.99
N ILE A 116 3.73 5.78 3.11
CA ILE A 116 4.97 6.39 2.62
C ILE A 116 5.60 7.24 3.73
N ARG A 117 6.89 7.51 3.60
CA ARG A 117 7.63 8.38 4.50
C ARG A 117 6.93 9.72 4.62
N TYR A 118 6.86 10.23 5.83
CA TYR A 118 6.45 11.60 6.06
C TYR A 118 7.52 12.58 5.58
N ASP A 119 7.06 13.61 4.88
CA ASP A 119 7.84 14.74 4.42
C ASP A 119 6.92 15.95 4.33
N GLU A 120 7.37 17.11 4.82
CA GLU A 120 6.57 18.33 4.78
C GLU A 120 6.33 18.81 3.34
N GLU A 121 7.28 18.58 2.44
CA GLU A 121 7.14 18.90 1.03
C GLU A 121 6.08 18.04 0.35
N ILE A 122 6.03 16.74 0.66
CA ILE A 122 4.99 15.83 0.15
C ILE A 122 3.60 16.31 0.56
N ILE A 123 3.41 16.70 1.83
CA ILE A 123 2.12 17.20 2.33
C ILE A 123 1.73 18.51 1.62
N LYS A 124 2.69 19.42 1.44
CA LYS A 124 2.48 20.67 0.72
C LYS A 124 2.02 20.41 -0.72
N ILE A 125 2.76 19.58 -1.45
CA ILE A 125 2.45 19.20 -2.84
C ILE A 125 1.07 18.55 -2.94
N ALA A 126 0.76 17.59 -2.07
CA ALA A 126 -0.54 16.92 -2.09
C ALA A 126 -1.70 17.92 -1.87
N LYS A 127 -1.50 18.93 -1.01
CA LYS A 127 -2.49 19.99 -0.78
C LYS A 127 -2.67 20.88 -2.03
N GLU A 128 -1.56 21.25 -2.68
CA GLU A 128 -1.57 22.04 -3.92
C GLU A 128 -2.23 21.28 -5.09
N LEU A 129 -2.10 19.95 -5.11
CA LEU A 129 -2.79 19.05 -6.05
C LEU A 129 -4.29 18.85 -5.73
N GLY A 130 -4.81 19.51 -4.70
CA GLY A 130 -6.22 19.46 -4.32
C GLY A 130 -6.65 18.21 -3.56
N MET A 131 -5.70 17.42 -3.03
CA MET A 131 -6.03 16.25 -2.22
C MET A 131 -6.53 16.68 -0.83
N LYS A 132 -7.50 15.95 -0.29
CA LYS A 132 -7.96 16.19 1.08
C LYS A 132 -7.01 15.55 2.08
N ILE A 133 -6.50 16.36 3.01
CA ILE A 133 -5.47 15.91 3.96
C ILE A 133 -5.95 16.18 5.38
N GLN A 134 -5.81 15.17 6.24
CA GLN A 134 -5.98 15.31 7.67
C GLN A 134 -4.73 14.80 8.39
N SER A 135 -4.56 15.24 9.63
CA SER A 135 -3.47 14.78 10.48
C SER A 135 -3.98 14.47 11.88
N TYR A 136 -3.32 13.57 12.56
CA TYR A 136 -3.56 13.31 13.97
C TYR A 136 -2.28 13.41 14.79
N ASP A 137 -2.44 13.84 16.03
CA ASP A 137 -1.34 14.07 16.96
C ASP A 137 -1.26 12.90 17.94
N ARG A 138 -0.20 12.10 17.84
CA ARG A 138 0.04 10.94 18.71
C ARG A 138 0.27 11.33 20.18
N SER A 139 0.61 12.58 20.49
CA SER A 139 0.72 13.05 21.88
C SER A 139 -0.64 13.11 22.59
N LYS A 140 -1.73 13.26 21.81
CA LYS A 140 -3.11 13.33 22.31
C LYS A 140 -3.79 11.96 22.42
N GLU A 141 -3.10 10.89 22.05
CA GLU A 141 -3.62 9.53 22.14
C GLU A 141 -3.85 9.14 23.61
N PRO A 142 -5.05 8.63 23.98
CA PRO A 142 -5.32 8.17 25.33
C PRO A 142 -4.31 7.11 25.80
N LYS A 143 -3.80 7.24 27.03
CA LYS A 143 -2.77 6.34 27.58
C LYS A 143 -3.20 4.86 27.54
N GLU A 144 -4.46 4.59 27.80
CA GLU A 144 -5.05 3.24 27.80
C GLU A 144 -5.02 2.55 26.42
N LEU A 145 -4.88 3.32 25.34
CA LEU A 145 -4.78 2.83 23.96
C LEU A 145 -3.33 2.74 23.49
N LYS A 146 -2.42 3.56 24.04
CA LYS A 146 -1.00 3.59 23.63
C LYS A 146 -0.30 2.24 23.78
N ASP A 147 -0.68 1.47 24.79
CA ASP A 147 -0.04 0.18 25.12
C ASP A 147 -0.67 -1.00 24.37
N LYS A 148 -1.80 -0.79 23.67
CA LYS A 148 -2.50 -1.84 22.92
C LYS A 148 -2.09 -1.81 21.45
N GLU A 149 -1.48 -2.90 20.99
CA GLU A 149 -1.02 -3.02 19.61
C GLU A 149 -2.17 -2.80 18.60
N GLY A 150 -1.94 -1.93 17.61
CA GLY A 150 -2.91 -1.59 16.58
C GLY A 150 -3.96 -0.52 16.97
N MET A 151 -4.13 -0.21 18.26
CA MET A 151 -5.13 0.78 18.69
C MET A 151 -4.75 2.22 18.31
N SER A 152 -3.45 2.55 18.34
CA SER A 152 -2.99 3.90 17.96
C SER A 152 -3.36 4.30 16.53
N ILE A 153 -3.29 3.34 15.60
CA ILE A 153 -3.64 3.60 14.20
C ILE A 153 -5.15 3.76 14.07
N LYS A 154 -5.94 2.86 14.66
CA LYS A 154 -7.41 2.94 14.60
C LYS A 154 -7.91 4.26 15.17
N TRP A 155 -7.45 4.63 16.37
CA TRP A 155 -7.78 5.90 17.00
C TRP A 155 -7.41 7.10 16.10
N GLY A 156 -6.18 7.14 15.57
CA GLY A 156 -5.72 8.25 14.74
C GLY A 156 -6.53 8.41 13.44
N ILE A 157 -6.85 7.30 12.79
CA ILE A 157 -7.71 7.30 11.60
C ILE A 157 -9.15 7.71 11.98
N GLU A 158 -9.73 7.20 13.07
CA GLU A 158 -11.06 7.63 13.53
C GLU A 158 -11.12 9.14 13.78
N GLN A 159 -10.11 9.72 14.44
CA GLN A 159 -10.04 11.17 14.63
C GLN A 159 -9.98 11.93 13.30
N SER A 160 -9.19 11.41 12.35
CA SER A 160 -9.01 12.05 11.04
C SER A 160 -10.25 11.96 10.13
N PHE A 161 -11.08 10.95 10.33
CA PHE A 161 -12.29 10.70 9.53
C PHE A 161 -13.60 11.15 10.22
N ALA A 162 -13.52 11.71 11.44
CA ALA A 162 -14.71 12.08 12.21
C ALA A 162 -15.62 13.10 11.49
N ASN A 163 -15.03 14.04 10.74
CA ASN A 163 -15.76 15.13 10.07
C ASN A 163 -15.42 15.29 8.57
N ASP A 164 -14.53 14.45 8.05
CA ASP A 164 -14.05 14.56 6.67
C ASP A 164 -13.73 13.16 6.10
N LYS A 165 -13.51 13.09 4.79
CA LYS A 165 -13.10 11.89 4.08
C LYS A 165 -11.77 12.18 3.37
N PRO A 166 -10.64 12.24 4.12
CA PRO A 166 -9.37 12.61 3.56
C PRO A 166 -8.82 11.54 2.61
N ASP A 167 -8.18 11.99 1.54
CA ASP A 167 -7.37 11.15 0.66
C ASP A 167 -6.07 10.71 1.34
N ILE A 168 -5.56 11.55 2.24
CA ILE A 168 -4.28 11.37 2.93
C ILE A 168 -4.45 11.64 4.42
N VAL A 169 -3.94 10.74 5.25
CA VAL A 169 -3.77 10.97 6.69
C VAL A 169 -2.30 10.85 7.07
N TYR A 170 -1.80 11.76 7.89
CA TYR A 170 -0.43 11.69 8.38
C TYR A 170 -0.31 11.98 9.88
N HIS A 171 0.84 11.62 10.45
CA HIS A 171 1.24 12.05 11.78
C HIS A 171 2.74 12.33 11.84
N LYS A 172 3.16 13.26 12.71
CA LYS A 172 4.57 13.66 12.88
C LYS A 172 5.38 12.75 13.83
N GLY A 173 4.97 11.49 13.94
CA GLY A 173 5.60 10.52 14.86
C GLY A 173 5.26 10.75 16.35
N ASP A 174 5.97 10.02 17.20
CA ASP A 174 6.04 10.17 18.68
C ASP A 174 7.36 9.50 19.13
N LEU A 175 7.69 9.50 20.42
CA LEU A 175 8.87 8.79 20.93
C LEU A 175 8.87 7.31 20.49
N GLY A 176 9.89 6.91 19.73
CA GLY A 176 10.02 5.54 19.18
C GLY A 176 9.04 5.21 18.04
N LYS A 177 8.29 6.19 17.52
CA LYS A 177 7.27 6.02 16.49
C LYS A 177 7.61 6.91 15.29
N GLU A 178 8.07 6.31 14.19
CA GLU A 178 8.43 7.01 12.95
C GLU A 178 7.24 7.84 12.40
N PRO A 179 7.44 9.11 11.97
CA PRO A 179 6.45 9.87 11.23
C PRO A 179 6.01 9.17 9.92
N MET A 180 4.73 9.23 9.59
CA MET A 180 4.17 8.45 8.46
C MET A 180 3.04 9.18 7.75
N ILE A 181 2.94 8.96 6.44
CA ILE A 181 1.80 9.32 5.60
C ILE A 181 1.10 8.03 5.15
N ILE A 182 -0.22 8.02 5.18
CA ILE A 182 -1.07 6.96 4.60
C ILE A 182 -1.95 7.61 3.53
N ILE A 183 -1.86 7.08 2.31
CA ILE A 183 -2.68 7.51 1.17
C ILE A 183 -3.74 6.44 0.94
N PHE A 184 -5.00 6.86 0.85
CA PHE A 184 -6.16 5.99 0.62
C PHE A 184 -6.67 6.10 -0.82
N GLY A 185 -7.34 5.06 -1.31
CA GLY A 185 -7.99 5.05 -2.62
C GLY A 185 -9.14 4.06 -2.68
N LYS A 186 -10.04 4.23 -3.66
CA LYS A 186 -11.14 3.27 -3.87
C LYS A 186 -10.57 1.97 -4.43
N GLU A 187 -9.61 2.09 -5.36
CA GLU A 187 -8.81 0.99 -5.90
C GLU A 187 -7.30 1.21 -5.71
N PRO A 188 -6.47 0.15 -5.85
CA PRO A 188 -5.02 0.28 -5.88
C PRO A 188 -4.54 1.30 -6.92
N MET A 189 -5.20 1.36 -8.09
CA MET A 189 -4.82 2.30 -9.14
C MET A 189 -5.08 3.77 -8.76
N ASP A 190 -6.09 4.05 -7.94
CA ASP A 190 -6.31 5.42 -7.44
C ASP A 190 -5.15 5.87 -6.56
N VAL A 191 -4.60 4.96 -5.76
CA VAL A 191 -3.44 5.21 -4.90
C VAL A 191 -2.20 5.46 -5.75
N ILE A 192 -1.98 4.67 -6.80
CA ILE A 192 -0.91 4.89 -7.78
C ILE A 192 -1.01 6.27 -8.42
N ASN A 193 -2.20 6.62 -8.94
CA ASN A 193 -2.42 7.92 -9.58
C ASN A 193 -2.11 9.10 -8.64
N LYS A 194 -2.37 8.96 -7.33
CA LYS A 194 -2.03 9.98 -6.34
C LYS A 194 -0.51 10.08 -6.14
N ILE A 195 0.16 8.94 -6.02
CA ILE A 195 1.63 8.88 -5.86
C ILE A 195 2.34 9.47 -7.08
N GLU A 196 1.91 9.12 -8.29
CA GLU A 196 2.51 9.62 -9.53
C GLU A 196 2.43 11.15 -9.60
N LYS A 197 1.27 11.74 -9.27
CA LYS A 197 1.10 13.20 -9.22
C LYS A 197 2.01 13.87 -8.18
N ILE A 198 2.18 13.23 -7.02
CA ILE A 198 3.09 13.73 -5.99
C ILE A 198 4.53 13.70 -6.52
N LEU A 199 4.98 12.57 -7.06
CA LEU A 199 6.34 12.40 -7.58
C LEU A 199 6.64 13.29 -8.79
N SER A 200 5.68 13.51 -9.69
CA SER A 200 5.86 14.38 -10.84
C SER A 200 6.05 15.85 -10.46
N THR A 201 5.59 16.23 -9.26
CA THR A 201 5.66 17.59 -8.74
C THR A 201 6.82 17.78 -7.76
N LEU A 202 7.29 16.70 -7.14
CA LEU A 202 8.39 16.73 -6.19
C LEU A 202 9.67 17.19 -6.89
N GLN A 203 10.31 18.23 -6.38
CA GLN A 203 11.58 18.70 -6.92
C GLN A 203 12.67 17.74 -6.44
N ILE A 204 13.17 16.92 -7.36
CA ILE A 204 14.18 15.93 -7.04
C ILE A 204 15.55 16.57 -7.22
N ASP A 205 16.33 16.66 -6.14
CA ASP A 205 17.72 17.11 -6.20
C ASP A 205 18.48 16.29 -7.27
N PRO A 206 19.10 16.95 -8.26
CA PRO A 206 19.89 16.29 -9.29
C PRO A 206 20.97 15.35 -8.75
N ASN A 207 21.47 15.59 -7.54
CA ASN A 207 22.48 14.74 -6.89
C ASN A 207 21.90 13.45 -6.30
N ASN A 208 20.59 13.41 -6.04
CA ASN A 208 19.83 12.16 -5.84
C ASN A 208 19.35 11.55 -7.17
N SER A 209 19.65 12.21 -8.29
CA SER A 209 19.18 11.87 -9.65
C SER A 209 20.23 11.18 -10.53
N LEU A 210 21.53 11.19 -10.16
CA LEU A 210 22.63 10.55 -10.89
C LEU A 210 23.08 9.20 -10.28
N PRO A 211 23.56 8.24 -11.09
CA PRO A 211 24.02 6.92 -10.64
C PRO A 211 25.32 6.97 -9.84
#